data_AF-A0ABD3QN75-F1
#
_entry.id   AF-A0ABD3QN75-F1
#
_cell.length_a   1.000
_cell.length_b   1.000
_cell.length_c   1.000
_cell.angle_alpha   90.00
_cell.angle_beta   90.00
_cell.angle_gamma   90.00
#
_symmetry.space_group_name_H-M   'P 1'
#
loop_
_entity.id
_entity.type
_entity.pdbx_description
1 polymer ?
#
loop_
_entity_poly.entity_id
_entity_poly.type
_entity_poly.pdbx_seq_one_letter_code
_entity_poly.pdbx_strand_id
1 'polypeptide(L)'
;MHLNPMYHLRNAWNAAHSIWGKIAIVLFYAFIWLQIIWAAQIVIWPRAGWECFYEGLSEYAAAGIESYLVAMNILTIGFYLYADRGGIKVWNVVMVCFFNTWWSLIMLPGFKSMNELEGAPQGCDDILNVASFVLKMLLWWPIAALLCSVMEHINTPTGTLAETAPIV
;
A
#
# COMPACT_ATOMS: atom_id res chain seq x y z
N MET A 1 8.13 18.89 14.68
CA MET A 1 8.19 17.50 14.15
C MET A 1 8.16 17.63 12.64
N HIS A 2 9.29 17.47 11.95
CA HIS A 2 9.35 17.68 10.50
C HIS A 2 8.96 16.39 9.76
N LEU A 3 7.80 16.39 9.11
CA LEU A 3 7.44 15.41 8.08
C LEU A 3 8.28 15.73 6.84
N ASN A 4 9.46 15.12 6.74
CA ASN A 4 10.26 15.15 5.51
C ASN A 4 10.43 13.72 5.00
N PRO A 5 9.64 13.30 3.99
CA PRO A 5 9.71 11.95 3.42
C PRO A 5 11.12 11.56 2.97
N MET A 6 11.86 12.54 2.45
CA MET A 6 13.20 12.33 1.91
C MET A 6 14.24 12.07 3.01
N TYR A 7 13.98 12.48 4.25
CA TYR A 7 14.90 12.24 5.35
C TYR A 7 15.01 10.74 5.67
N HIS A 8 13.87 10.06 5.82
CA HIS A 8 13.83 8.64 6.14
C HIS A 8 14.39 7.78 5.00
N LEU A 9 14.00 8.09 3.76
CA LEU A 9 14.52 7.42 2.58
C LEU A 9 16.03 7.59 2.44
N ARG A 10 16.56 8.81 2.59
CA ARG A 10 18.01 9.07 2.48
C ARG A 10 18.80 8.34 3.56
N ASN A 11 18.32 8.33 4.79
CA ASN A 11 18.97 7.62 5.88
C ASN A 11 18.99 6.12 5.64
N ALA A 12 17.88 5.54 5.18
CA ALA A 12 17.81 4.12 4.83
C ALA A 12 18.74 3.80 3.65
N TRP A 13 18.76 4.64 2.62
CA TRP A 13 19.61 4.48 1.43
C TRP A 13 21.09 4.42 1.78
N ASN A 14 21.54 5.36 2.62
CA ASN A 14 22.93 5.40 3.07
C ASN A 14 23.30 4.23 4.00
N ALA A 15 22.32 3.58 4.62
CA ALA A 15 22.53 2.44 5.51
C ALA A 15 22.44 1.08 4.78
N ALA A 16 22.15 1.06 3.48
CA ALA A 16 22.05 -0.18 2.70
C ALA A 16 23.44 -0.70 2.28
N HIS A 17 23.65 -2.00 2.43
CA HIS A 17 24.91 -2.69 2.14
C HIS A 17 24.85 -3.53 0.86
N SER A 18 23.69 -3.64 0.23
CA SER A 18 23.55 -4.32 -1.05
C SER A 18 22.59 -3.58 -2.00
N ILE A 19 22.65 -3.95 -3.29
CA ILE A 19 21.66 -3.49 -4.28
C ILE A 19 20.24 -3.92 -3.89
N TRP A 20 20.08 -5.07 -3.21
CA TRP A 20 18.79 -5.55 -2.73
C TRP A 20 18.22 -4.63 -1.65
N GLY A 21 19.05 -4.11 -0.76
CA GLY A 21 18.65 -3.10 0.22
C GLY A 21 18.17 -1.81 -0.45
N LYS A 22 18.92 -1.31 -1.44
CA LYS A 22 18.54 -0.12 -2.21
C LYS A 22 17.20 -0.32 -2.95
N ILE A 23 16.99 -1.49 -3.57
CA ILE A 23 15.72 -1.86 -4.21
C ILE A 23 14.59 -1.95 -3.18
N ALA A 24 14.82 -2.59 -2.03
CA ALA A 24 13.83 -2.74 -0.97
C ALA A 24 13.36 -1.37 -0.45
N ILE A 25 14.29 -0.43 -0.27
CA ILE A 25 14.01 0.95 0.14
C ILE A 25 13.09 1.64 -0.86
N VAL A 26 13.45 1.61 -2.15
CA VAL A 26 12.64 2.23 -3.20
C VAL A 26 11.25 1.61 -3.25
N LEU A 27 11.16 0.28 -3.27
CA LEU A 27 9.89 -0.43 -3.30
C LEU A 27 9.02 -0.10 -2.10
N PHE A 28 9.59 -0.09 -0.89
CA PHE A 28 8.86 0.17 0.34
C PHE A 28 8.32 1.60 0.42
N TYR A 29 9.17 2.60 0.22
CA TYR A 29 8.74 4.00 0.32
C TYR A 29 7.84 4.41 -0.85
N ALA A 30 8.09 3.94 -2.07
CA ALA A 30 7.19 4.19 -3.20
C ALA A 30 5.81 3.58 -2.94
N PHE A 31 5.75 2.36 -2.39
CA PHE A 31 4.49 1.73 -2.02
C PHE A 31 3.74 2.54 -0.95
N ILE A 32 4.40 2.89 0.15
CA ILE A 32 3.81 3.68 1.24
C ILE A 32 3.22 4.99 0.72
N TRP A 33 4.00 5.75 -0.04
CA TRP A 33 3.55 7.06 -0.53
C TRP A 33 2.45 6.95 -1.58
N LEU A 34 2.50 5.93 -2.44
CA LEU A 34 1.41 5.63 -3.36
C LEU A 34 0.12 5.31 -2.60
N GLN A 35 0.18 4.50 -1.54
CA GLN A 35 -0.98 4.19 -0.70
C GLN A 35 -1.53 5.42 0.01
N ILE A 36 -0.67 6.29 0.55
CA ILE A 36 -1.10 7.54 1.19
C ILE A 36 -1.81 8.45 0.19
N ILE A 37 -1.23 8.66 -1.00
CA ILE A 37 -1.82 9.51 -2.04
C ILE A 37 -3.16 8.95 -2.49
N TRP A 38 -3.24 7.64 -2.72
CA TRP A 38 -4.47 7.01 -3.18
C TRP A 38 -5.57 7.03 -2.12
N ALA A 39 -5.22 6.76 -0.86
CA ALA A 39 -6.15 6.88 0.25
C ALA A 39 -6.64 8.33 0.44
N ALA A 40 -5.74 9.32 0.31
CA ALA A 40 -6.11 10.73 0.37
C ALA A 40 -7.06 11.13 -0.76
N GLN A 41 -6.85 10.61 -1.97
CA GLN A 41 -7.77 10.80 -3.09
C GLN A 41 -9.16 10.25 -2.77
N ILE A 42 -9.27 9.04 -2.22
CA ILE A 42 -10.56 8.44 -1.84
C ILE A 42 -11.24 9.24 -0.72
N VAL A 43 -10.49 9.79 0.22
CA VAL A 43 -11.05 10.64 1.29
C VAL A 43 -11.65 11.93 0.72
N ILE A 44 -10.99 12.56 -0.25
CA ILE A 44 -11.45 13.81 -0.87
C ILE A 44 -12.58 13.55 -1.86
N TRP A 45 -12.46 12.47 -2.63
CA TRP A 45 -13.37 12.15 -3.73
C TRP A 45 -13.65 10.64 -3.82
N PRO A 46 -14.54 10.11 -2.94
CA PRO A 46 -14.75 8.67 -2.79
C PRO A 46 -15.40 7.97 -3.99
N ARG A 47 -15.99 8.74 -4.91
CA ARG A 47 -16.62 8.22 -6.13
C ARG A 47 -15.69 8.20 -7.35
N ALA A 48 -14.54 8.87 -7.30
CA ALA A 48 -13.68 9.07 -8.46
C ALA A 48 -13.21 7.73 -9.06
N GLY A 49 -13.59 7.46 -10.32
CA GLY A 49 -13.25 6.22 -11.02
C GLY A 49 -14.13 5.01 -10.66
N TRP A 50 -15.17 5.22 -9.87
CA TRP A 50 -16.14 4.20 -9.44
C TRP A 50 -17.59 4.62 -9.71
N GLU A 51 -17.80 5.69 -10.49
CA GLU A 51 -19.10 6.33 -10.67
C GLU A 51 -20.16 5.33 -11.13
N CYS A 52 -19.79 4.41 -12.03
CA CYS A 52 -20.69 3.39 -12.57
C CYS A 52 -21.26 2.43 -11.49
N PHE A 53 -20.53 2.20 -10.39
CA PHE A 53 -21.01 1.36 -9.28
C PHE A 53 -22.08 2.05 -8.42
N TYR A 54 -22.08 3.38 -8.42
CA TYR A 54 -23.03 4.16 -7.62
C TYR A 54 -24.34 4.44 -8.37
N GLU A 55 -24.39 4.29 -9.69
CA GLU A 55 -25.59 4.55 -10.50
C GLU A 55 -26.77 3.63 -10.16
N GLY A 56 -26.50 2.40 -9.71
CA GLY A 56 -27.53 1.42 -9.32
C GLY A 56 -27.95 1.48 -7.84
N LEU A 57 -27.31 2.31 -7.03
CA LEU A 57 -27.50 2.33 -5.58
C LEU A 57 -28.47 3.43 -5.14
N SER A 58 -29.24 3.16 -4.07
CA SER A 58 -29.97 4.22 -3.39
C SER A 58 -29.01 5.24 -2.76
N GLU A 59 -29.42 6.50 -2.63
CA GLU A 59 -28.58 7.55 -2.02
C GLU A 59 -28.12 7.19 -0.61
N TYR A 60 -28.98 6.52 0.16
CA TYR A 60 -28.64 6.04 1.51
C TYR A 60 -27.55 4.97 1.49
N ALA A 61 -27.64 3.99 0.57
CA ALA A 61 -26.63 2.95 0.42
C ALA A 61 -25.30 3.53 -0.08
N ALA A 62 -25.36 4.44 -1.06
CA ALA A 62 -24.19 5.15 -1.58
C ALA A 62 -23.47 5.94 -0.47
N ALA A 63 -24.21 6.73 0.30
CA ALA A 63 -23.64 7.50 1.43
C ALA A 63 -23.02 6.60 2.50
N GLY A 64 -23.61 5.43 2.77
CA GLY A 64 -23.06 4.44 3.69
C GLY A 64 -21.72 3.87 3.22
N ILE A 65 -21.63 3.48 1.94
CA ILE A 65 -20.40 2.95 1.34
C ILE A 65 -19.31 4.04 1.30
N GLU A 66 -19.65 5.26 0.90
CA GLU A 66 -18.72 6.39 0.89
C GLU A 66 -18.15 6.67 2.27
N SER A 67 -19.01 6.74 3.29
CA SER A 67 -18.58 6.99 4.67
C SER A 67 -17.65 5.89 5.18
N TYR A 68 -17.95 4.63 4.84
CA TYR A 68 -17.09 3.49 5.17
C TYR A 68 -15.73 3.57 4.47
N LEU A 69 -15.71 3.84 3.16
CA LEU A 69 -14.48 3.98 2.38
C LEU A 69 -13.62 5.13 2.90
N VAL A 70 -14.21 6.29 3.18
CA VAL A 70 -13.51 7.43 3.76
C VAL A 70 -12.92 7.08 5.11
N ALA A 71 -13.69 6.48 6.03
CA ALA A 71 -13.22 6.11 7.36
C ALA A 71 -12.04 5.12 7.29
N MET A 72 -12.15 4.10 6.45
CA MET A 72 -11.08 3.12 6.28
C MET A 72 -9.83 3.73 5.65
N ASN A 73 -9.97 4.62 4.67
CA ASN A 73 -8.82 5.28 4.05
C ASN A 73 -8.14 6.29 4.99
N ILE A 74 -8.85 6.93 5.92
CA ILE A 74 -8.23 7.73 6.99
C ILE A 74 -7.36 6.84 7.89
N LEU A 75 -7.84 5.66 8.27
CA LEU A 75 -7.06 4.68 9.05
C LEU A 75 -5.82 4.22 8.27
N THR A 76 -5.98 3.94 6.98
CA THR A 76 -4.91 3.56 6.06
C THR A 76 -3.82 4.64 5.98
N ILE A 77 -4.20 5.93 5.85
CA ILE A 77 -3.25 7.05 5.88
C ILE A 77 -2.48 7.06 7.21
N GLY A 78 -3.18 6.93 8.34
CA GLY A 78 -2.56 6.89 9.66
C GLY A 78 -1.55 5.75 9.81
N PHE A 79 -1.91 4.56 9.35
CA PHE A 79 -1.02 3.38 9.36
C PHE A 79 0.23 3.59 8.50
N TYR A 80 0.08 4.11 7.28
CA TYR A 80 1.21 4.30 6.38
C TYR A 80 2.12 5.47 6.78
N LEU A 81 1.59 6.52 7.41
CA LEU A 81 2.41 7.56 8.05
C LEU A 81 3.20 7.01 9.25
N TYR A 82 2.59 6.12 10.04
CA TYR A 82 3.30 5.37 11.07
C TYR A 82 4.41 4.50 10.48
N ALA A 83 4.13 3.80 9.38
CA ALA A 83 5.10 2.96 8.70
C ALA A 83 6.27 3.78 8.09
N ASP A 84 6.00 4.92 7.46
CA ASP A 84 7.02 5.84 6.94
C ASP A 84 8.00 6.26 8.05
N ARG A 85 7.44 6.64 9.21
CA ARG A 85 8.21 7.04 10.40
C ARG A 85 8.99 5.88 11.02
N GLY A 86 8.43 4.68 11.03
CA GLY A 86 9.08 3.47 11.51
C GLY A 86 10.29 3.05 10.66
N GLY A 87 10.29 3.46 9.39
CA GLY A 87 11.34 3.19 8.42
C GLY A 87 11.42 1.71 7.99
N ILE A 88 12.34 1.41 7.08
CA ILE A 88 12.50 0.05 6.54
C ILE A 88 13.24 -0.86 7.53
N LYS A 89 12.50 -1.40 8.48
CA LYS A 89 12.92 -2.52 9.33
C LYS A 89 12.11 -3.74 8.93
N VAL A 90 12.70 -4.93 8.98
CA VAL A 90 12.02 -6.20 8.61
C VAL A 90 10.64 -6.29 9.24
N TRP A 91 10.52 -6.00 10.55
CA TRP A 91 9.24 -5.97 11.25
C TRP A 91 8.21 -5.01 10.61
N ASN A 92 8.62 -3.80 10.25
CA ASN A 92 7.72 -2.81 9.67
C ASN A 92 7.29 -3.20 8.25
N VAL A 93 8.19 -3.78 7.46
CA VAL A 93 7.88 -4.35 6.14
C VAL A 93 6.88 -5.51 6.27
N VAL A 94 7.07 -6.39 7.25
CA VAL A 94 6.13 -7.48 7.56
C VAL A 94 4.75 -6.94 7.97
N MET A 95 4.70 -5.92 8.82
CA MET A 95 3.42 -5.30 9.22
C MET A 95 2.71 -4.66 8.03
N VAL A 96 3.43 -3.99 7.13
CA VAL A 96 2.87 -3.45 5.88
C VAL A 96 2.34 -4.57 4.98
N CYS A 97 3.09 -5.66 4.81
CA CYS A 97 2.61 -6.84 4.08
C CYS A 97 1.34 -7.41 4.68
N PHE A 98 1.30 -7.58 6.00
CA PHE A 98 0.16 -8.15 6.71
C PHE A 98 -1.08 -7.27 6.60
N PHE A 99 -0.95 -5.98 6.93
CA PHE A 99 -2.04 -5.01 6.84
C PHE A 99 -2.63 -4.97 5.43
N ASN A 100 -1.77 -4.93 4.41
CA ASN A 100 -2.22 -4.85 3.03
C ASN A 100 -2.84 -6.16 2.52
N THR A 101 -2.32 -7.32 2.97
CA THR A 101 -2.92 -8.63 2.67
C THR A 101 -4.29 -8.75 3.31
N TRP A 102 -4.40 -8.39 4.59
CA TRP A 102 -5.67 -8.37 5.33
C TRP A 102 -6.70 -7.45 4.66
N TRP A 103 -6.30 -6.23 4.31
CA TRP A 103 -7.14 -5.28 3.58
C TRP A 103 -7.63 -5.85 2.24
N SER A 104 -6.72 -6.43 1.46
CA SER A 104 -7.03 -7.06 0.17
C SER A 104 -8.02 -8.22 0.32
N LEU A 105 -7.86 -9.06 1.36
CA LEU A 105 -8.75 -10.18 1.64
C LEU A 105 -10.15 -9.76 2.09
N ILE A 106 -10.29 -8.61 2.75
CA ILE A 106 -11.60 -8.07 3.11
C ILE A 106 -12.29 -7.45 1.90
N MET A 107 -11.55 -6.71 1.07
CA MET A 107 -12.11 -5.97 -0.06
C MET A 107 -12.47 -6.87 -1.25
N LEU A 108 -11.71 -7.94 -1.52
CA LEU A 108 -11.94 -8.87 -2.62
C LEU A 108 -13.37 -9.48 -2.62
N PRO A 109 -13.85 -10.07 -1.50
CA PRO A 109 -15.23 -10.55 -1.40
C PRO A 109 -16.24 -9.40 -1.53
N GLY A 110 -15.93 -8.22 -0.98
CA GLY A 110 -16.76 -7.02 -1.08
C GLY A 110 -17.05 -6.61 -2.53
N PHE A 111 -16.03 -6.58 -3.39
CA PHE A 111 -16.20 -6.30 -4.82
C PHE A 111 -17.04 -7.36 -5.52
N LYS A 112 -16.86 -8.64 -5.16
CA LYS A 112 -17.66 -9.71 -5.74
C LYS A 112 -19.15 -9.58 -5.34
N SER A 113 -19.43 -9.28 -4.08
CA SER A 113 -20.80 -9.02 -3.63
C SER A 113 -21.41 -7.76 -4.24
N MET A 114 -20.60 -6.73 -4.55
CA MET A 114 -21.07 -5.53 -5.26
C MET A 114 -21.50 -5.81 -6.71
N ASN A 115 -20.88 -6.79 -7.37
CA ASN A 115 -21.35 -7.25 -8.69
C ASN A 115 -22.62 -8.09 -8.65
N GLU A 116 -22.88 -8.73 -7.51
CA GLU A 116 -24.05 -9.57 -7.28
C GLU A 116 -25.22 -8.78 -6.66
N LEU A 117 -25.01 -7.50 -6.31
CA LEU A 117 -26.08 -6.59 -5.90
C LEU A 117 -27.01 -6.33 -7.09
N GLU A 118 -28.27 -6.76 -6.95
CA GLU A 118 -29.34 -6.52 -7.91
C GLU A 118 -29.38 -5.03 -8.30
N GLY A 119 -29.07 -4.72 -9.56
CA GLY A 119 -29.09 -3.36 -10.09
C GLY A 119 -27.74 -2.75 -10.46
N ALA A 120 -26.61 -3.44 -10.23
CA ALA A 120 -25.33 -3.00 -10.76
C ALA A 120 -25.39 -2.94 -12.30
N PRO A 121 -25.08 -1.80 -12.94
CA PRO A 121 -25.24 -1.65 -14.38
C PRO A 121 -24.31 -2.63 -15.12
N GLN A 122 -24.90 -3.41 -16.05
CA GLN A 122 -24.15 -4.24 -16.99
C GLN A 122 -23.25 -3.32 -17.82
N GLY A 123 -21.94 -3.32 -17.55
CA GLY A 123 -20.98 -2.42 -18.21
C GLY A 123 -19.77 -1.98 -17.39
N CYS A 124 -19.73 -2.22 -16.07
CA CYS A 124 -18.56 -1.93 -15.22
C CYS A 124 -17.43 -2.99 -15.29
N ASP A 125 -17.51 -3.97 -16.21
CA ASP A 125 -16.57 -5.10 -16.28
C ASP A 125 -15.11 -4.68 -16.44
N ASP A 126 -14.86 -3.61 -17.22
CA ASP A 126 -13.51 -3.09 -17.40
C ASP A 126 -12.94 -2.49 -16.11
N ILE A 127 -13.78 -1.79 -15.32
CA ILE A 127 -13.36 -1.20 -14.05
C ILE A 127 -13.05 -2.31 -13.03
N LEU A 128 -13.82 -3.41 -13.03
CA LEU A 128 -13.54 -4.58 -12.19
C LEU A 128 -12.24 -5.27 -12.54
N ASN A 129 -11.95 -5.39 -13.85
CA ASN A 129 -10.70 -5.98 -14.31
C ASN A 129 -9.50 -5.12 -13.91
N VAL A 130 -9.61 -3.80 -14.03
CA VAL A 130 -8.61 -2.85 -13.54
C VAL A 130 -8.46 -2.93 -12.02
N ALA A 131 -9.57 -2.95 -11.27
CA ALA A 131 -9.55 -3.08 -9.81
C ALA A 131 -8.89 -4.38 -9.34
N SER A 132 -9.21 -5.50 -9.99
CA SER A 132 -8.62 -6.82 -9.73
C SER A 132 -7.12 -6.82 -10.03
N PHE A 133 -6.70 -6.21 -11.14
CA PHE A 133 -5.29 -6.04 -11.47
C PHE A 133 -4.55 -5.19 -10.42
N VAL A 134 -5.11 -4.03 -10.08
CA VAL A 134 -4.54 -3.13 -9.06
C VAL A 134 -4.39 -3.87 -7.74
N LEU A 135 -5.43 -4.56 -7.26
CA LEU A 135 -5.41 -5.27 -5.99
C LEU A 135 -4.37 -6.40 -5.96
N LYS A 136 -4.20 -7.14 -7.07
CA LYS A 136 -3.09 -8.11 -7.21
C LYS A 136 -1.73 -7.41 -7.16
N MET A 137 -1.56 -6.28 -7.85
CA MET A 137 -0.32 -5.52 -7.83
C MET A 137 0.01 -5.02 -6.41
N LEU A 138 -1.02 -4.53 -5.70
CA LEU A 138 -0.90 -4.12 -4.30
C LEU A 138 -0.50 -5.28 -3.41
N LEU A 139 -0.96 -6.51 -3.65
CA LEU A 139 -0.52 -7.70 -2.91
C LEU A 139 0.95 -8.04 -3.17
N TRP A 140 1.38 -8.06 -4.43
CA TRP A 140 2.72 -8.50 -4.82
C TRP A 140 3.82 -7.49 -4.51
N TRP A 141 3.52 -6.19 -4.50
CA TRP A 141 4.50 -5.14 -4.23
C TRP A 141 5.16 -5.26 -2.84
N PRO A 142 4.42 -5.31 -1.71
CA PRO A 142 5.03 -5.43 -0.40
C PRO A 142 5.72 -6.79 -0.23
N ILE A 143 5.25 -7.86 -0.91
CA ILE A 143 5.97 -9.15 -0.96
C ILE A 143 7.34 -8.97 -1.62
N ALA A 144 7.43 -8.26 -2.75
CA ALA A 144 8.71 -7.98 -3.40
C ALA A 144 9.64 -7.14 -2.51
N ALA A 145 9.11 -6.13 -1.81
CA ALA A 145 9.87 -5.35 -0.84
C ALA A 145 10.37 -6.21 0.33
N LEU A 146 9.56 -7.15 0.83
CA LEU A 146 9.93 -8.09 1.88
C LEU A 146 11.04 -9.04 1.42
N LEU A 147 10.92 -9.64 0.23
CA LEU A 147 11.95 -10.51 -0.33
C LEU A 147 13.28 -9.76 -0.47
N CYS A 148 13.26 -8.53 -1.01
CA CYS A 148 14.47 -7.72 -1.13
C CYS A 148 15.05 -7.34 0.25
N SER A 149 14.20 -7.07 1.25
CA SER A 149 14.64 -6.78 2.62
C SER A 149 15.27 -8.01 3.30
N VAL A 150 14.77 -9.21 3.03
CA VAL A 150 15.38 -10.46 3.53
C VAL A 150 16.72 -10.71 2.84
N MET A 151 16.80 -10.49 1.53
CA MET A 151 18.06 -10.59 0.78
C MET A 151 19.10 -9.60 1.26
N GLU A 152 18.72 -8.36 1.58
CA GLU A 152 19.61 -7.39 2.23
C GLU A 152 20.14 -7.95 3.55
N HIS A 153 19.26 -8.45 4.43
CA HIS A 153 19.66 -8.99 5.73
C HIS A 153 20.64 -10.16 5.63
N ILE A 154 20.46 -11.04 4.63
CA ILE A 154 21.36 -12.16 4.36
C ILE A 154 22.73 -11.67 3.83
N ASN A 155 22.73 -10.62 3.02
CA ASN A 155 23.94 -10.08 2.40
C ASN A 155 24.66 -9.02 3.26
N THR A 156 24.05 -8.54 4.35
CA THR A 156 24.71 -7.64 5.29
C THR A 156 25.87 -8.39 5.97
N PRO A 157 27.12 -7.93 5.83
CA PRO A 157 28.27 -8.55 6.49
C PRO A 157 28.09 -8.49 8.01
N THR A 158 28.26 -9.62 8.70
CA THR A 158 28.24 -9.70 10.18
C THR A 158 29.61 -9.45 10.82
N GLY A 159 30.58 -8.98 10.01
CA GLY A 159 31.98 -8.79 10.38
C GLY A 159 32.30 -7.44 11.03
N THR A 160 33.59 -7.09 11.04
CA THR A 160 34.11 -5.89 11.70
C THR A 160 33.66 -4.59 11.02
N LEU A 161 33.82 -3.42 11.69
CA LEU A 161 33.40 -2.09 11.21
C LEU A 161 33.93 -1.71 9.80
N ALA A 162 35.01 -2.34 9.33
CA ALA A 162 35.57 -2.13 8.00
C ALA A 162 34.87 -2.97 6.91
N GLU A 163 34.27 -4.09 7.27
CA GLU A 163 33.52 -4.99 6.37
C GLU A 163 32.05 -4.59 6.25
N THR A 164 31.56 -3.73 7.15
CA THR A 164 30.18 -3.24 7.24
C THR A 164 29.98 -1.87 6.59
N ALA A 165 30.91 -1.42 5.75
CA ALA A 165 30.74 -0.16 5.04
C ALA A 165 29.60 -0.28 3.99
N PRO A 166 28.63 0.66 3.96
CA PRO A 166 27.56 0.65 2.97
C PRO A 166 28.10 0.88 1.55
N ILE A 167 27.40 0.34 0.54
CA ILE A 167 27.80 0.50 -0.86
C ILE A 167 27.57 1.97 -1.26
N VAL A 168 28.66 2.67 -1.59
CA VAL A 168 28.65 4.04 -2.12
C VAL A 168 27.86 4.08 -3.43
#